data_AF-A0A7S4H8M7-F1
#
_entry.id   AF-A0A7S4H8M7-F1
#
_cell.length_a   1.000
_cell.length_b   1.000
_cell.length_c   1.000
_cell.angle_alpha   90.00
_cell.angle_beta   90.00
_cell.angle_gamma   90.00
#
_symmetry.space_group_name_H-M   'P 1'
#
loop_
_entity.id
_entity.type
_entity.pdbx_description
1 polymer ?
#
loop_
_entity_poly.entity_id
_entity_poly.type
_entity_poly.pdbx_seq_one_letter_code
_entity_poly.pdbx_strand_id
1 'polypeptide(L)'
;EDKTNWFYSVFGFQEPEEYDDVKSNFYLKAPDALVSRGNGREFKIGTFETPSLLELSSRARRLLELKPEGFLRGKLRVSFVFGDVSNILASSKYRYSTFQVASQLNCLEFMGPYSRPEDGVAPILGGDWG
;
A
#
# COMPACT_ATOMS: atom_id res chain seq x y z
N GLU A 1 -22.48 -4.38 -20.17
CA GLU A 1 -21.51 -4.54 -19.08
C GLU A 1 -20.47 -3.46 -19.21
N ASP A 2 -20.38 -2.62 -18.18
CA ASP A 2 -19.63 -1.38 -18.26
C ASP A 2 -18.13 -1.65 -18.11
N LYS A 3 -17.37 -1.38 -19.16
CA LYS A 3 -15.90 -1.53 -19.21
C LYS A 3 -15.16 -0.47 -18.36
N THR A 4 -15.88 0.24 -17.50
CA THR A 4 -15.42 1.44 -16.77
C THR A 4 -15.30 1.22 -15.26
N ASN A 5 -15.84 0.14 -14.70
CA ASN A 5 -15.61 -0.17 -13.28
C ASN A 5 -14.23 -0.83 -13.11
N TRP A 6 -13.24 -0.01 -12.75
CA TRP A 6 -11.86 -0.46 -12.48
C TRP A 6 -11.83 -1.52 -11.36
N PHE A 7 -12.66 -1.38 -10.32
CA PHE A 7 -12.72 -2.29 -9.18
C PHE A 7 -13.15 -3.68 -9.64
N TYR A 8 -14.25 -3.75 -10.41
CA TYR A 8 -14.70 -5.01 -11.01
C TYR A 8 -13.63 -5.63 -11.91
N SER A 9 -12.96 -4.81 -12.72
CA SER A 9 -11.89 -5.26 -13.61
C SER A 9 -10.69 -5.85 -12.85
N VAL A 10 -10.41 -5.32 -11.66
CA VAL A 10 -9.32 -5.80 -10.80
C VAL A 10 -9.75 -7.04 -10.00
N PHE A 11 -10.91 -7.00 -9.35
CA PHE A 11 -11.29 -7.98 -8.33
C PHE A 11 -12.36 -8.99 -8.76
N GLY A 12 -13.07 -8.74 -9.85
CA GLY A 12 -14.05 -9.66 -10.42
C GLY A 12 -15.42 -9.64 -9.75
N PHE A 13 -15.71 -8.63 -8.92
CA PHE A 13 -17.01 -8.40 -8.32
C PHE A 13 -17.29 -6.90 -8.23
N GLN A 14 -18.56 -6.52 -8.14
CA GLN A 14 -18.94 -5.10 -7.99
C GLN A 14 -18.59 -4.66 -6.56
N GLU A 15 -17.99 -3.48 -6.41
CA GLU A 15 -17.64 -2.91 -5.10
C GLU A 15 -18.91 -2.71 -4.27
N PRO A 16 -19.10 -3.45 -3.16
CA PRO A 16 -20.22 -3.22 -2.25
C PRO A 16 -20.04 -1.89 -1.50
N GLU A 17 -21.15 -1.29 -1.05
CA GLU A 17 -21.12 -0.06 -0.25
C GLU A 17 -20.51 -0.30 1.15
N GLU A 18 -20.77 -1.47 1.73
CA GLU A 18 -20.32 -1.82 3.08
C GLU A 18 -18.93 -2.46 3.09
N TYR A 19 -18.06 -1.97 3.97
CA TYR A 19 -16.67 -2.46 4.08
C TYR A 19 -16.58 -3.95 4.43
N ASP A 20 -17.45 -4.44 5.31
CA ASP A 20 -17.45 -5.86 5.69
C ASP A 20 -17.83 -6.77 4.51
N ASP A 21 -18.69 -6.29 3.61
CA ASP A 21 -19.05 -7.00 2.38
C ASP A 21 -17.88 -7.00 1.39
N VAL A 22 -17.16 -5.88 1.23
CA VAL A 22 -15.90 -5.82 0.47
C VAL A 22 -14.92 -6.87 1.03
N LYS A 23 -14.69 -6.85 2.34
CA LYS A 23 -13.74 -7.73 3.03
C LYS A 23 -14.10 -9.22 2.89
N SER A 24 -15.38 -9.56 2.94
CA SER A 24 -15.86 -10.94 2.81
C SER A 24 -15.49 -11.59 1.46
N ASN A 25 -15.31 -10.76 0.43
CA ASN A 25 -14.91 -11.18 -0.92
C ASN A 25 -13.41 -11.47 -1.05
N PHE A 26 -12.63 -11.34 0.04
CA PHE A 26 -11.22 -11.68 0.05
C PHE A 26 -10.88 -12.75 1.09
N TYR A 27 -9.73 -13.39 0.92
CA TYR A 27 -9.11 -14.19 1.97
C TYR A 27 -7.59 -14.10 1.89
N LEU A 28 -6.96 -14.34 3.04
CA LEU A 28 -5.50 -14.38 3.14
C LEU A 28 -5.00 -15.78 2.80
N LYS A 29 -4.09 -15.85 1.84
CA LYS A 29 -3.27 -17.03 1.55
C LYS A 29 -1.87 -16.75 2.10
N ALA A 30 -1.49 -17.54 3.10
CA ALA A 30 -0.18 -17.40 3.73
C ALA A 30 0.96 -17.54 2.71
N PRO A 31 2.07 -16.78 2.85
CA PRO A 31 2.34 -15.83 3.94
C PRO A 31 1.87 -14.40 3.67
N ASP A 32 1.73 -14.01 2.41
CA ASP A 32 1.66 -12.59 2.01
C ASP A 32 0.81 -12.36 0.74
N ALA A 33 -0.24 -13.17 0.55
CA ALA A 33 -1.16 -13.01 -0.57
C ALA A 33 -2.59 -12.74 -0.10
N LEU A 34 -3.21 -11.70 -0.65
CA LEU A 34 -4.64 -11.46 -0.60
C LEU A 34 -5.26 -12.03 -1.88
N VAL A 35 -6.24 -12.92 -1.74
CA VAL A 35 -6.89 -13.55 -2.90
C VAL A 35 -8.31 -13.03 -3.03
N SER A 36 -8.67 -12.55 -4.22
CA SER A 36 -10.06 -12.18 -4.53
C SER A 36 -10.89 -13.42 -4.81
N ARG A 37 -12.04 -13.57 -4.16
CA ARG A 37 -13.02 -14.63 -4.44
C ARG A 37 -13.74 -14.41 -5.76
N GLY A 38 -13.86 -13.17 -6.24
CA GLY A 38 -14.60 -12.84 -7.47
C GLY A 38 -13.95 -13.38 -8.74
N ASN A 39 -12.62 -13.46 -8.79
CA ASN A 39 -11.89 -13.95 -9.98
C ASN A 39 -10.66 -14.82 -9.69
N GLY A 40 -10.38 -15.12 -8.41
CA GLY A 40 -9.24 -15.94 -8.01
C GLY A 40 -7.88 -15.25 -8.16
N ARG A 41 -7.82 -13.96 -8.51
CA ARG A 41 -6.54 -13.24 -8.63
C ARG A 41 -5.88 -13.08 -7.26
N GLU A 42 -4.57 -13.27 -7.24
CA GLU A 42 -3.73 -13.13 -6.06
C GLU A 42 -2.98 -11.80 -6.11
N PHE A 43 -3.01 -11.06 -5.00
CA PHE A 43 -2.34 -9.78 -4.83
C PHE A 43 -1.32 -9.92 -3.72
N LYS A 44 -0.07 -9.56 -4.01
CA LYS A 44 0.97 -9.53 -2.99
C LYS A 44 0.70 -8.40 -2.01
N ILE A 45 0.67 -8.75 -0.73
CA ILE A 45 0.49 -7.82 0.38
C ILE A 45 1.70 -7.87 1.31
N GLY A 46 1.72 -7.03 2.34
CA GLY A 46 2.76 -7.01 3.35
C GLY A 46 2.21 -6.60 4.70
N THR A 47 3.09 -6.58 5.69
CA THR A 47 2.75 -6.12 7.03
C THR A 47 2.77 -4.61 7.07
N PHE A 48 1.70 -4.02 7.58
CA PHE A 48 1.68 -2.62 7.95
C PHE A 48 2.28 -2.46 9.36
N GLU A 49 3.28 -1.59 9.50
CA GLU A 49 3.96 -1.33 10.77
C GLU A 49 4.10 0.20 10.98
N THR A 50 4.09 0.63 12.24
CA THR A 50 4.38 2.02 12.63
C THR A 50 5.67 2.11 13.47
N PRO A 51 6.85 1.79 12.90
CA PRO A 51 8.10 1.79 13.65
C PRO A 51 8.55 3.22 13.98
N SER A 52 9.10 3.40 15.17
CA SER A 52 9.84 4.62 15.54
C SER A 52 11.11 4.79 14.70
N LEU A 53 11.63 6.02 14.65
CA LEU A 53 12.92 6.31 14.02
C LEU A 53 14.06 5.49 14.63
N LEU A 54 14.01 5.24 15.95
CA LEU A 54 14.99 4.42 16.65
C LEU A 54 14.96 2.97 16.19
N GLU A 55 13.76 2.39 16.04
CA GLU A 55 13.59 1.02 15.54
C GLU A 55 14.07 0.89 14.10
N LEU A 56 13.71 1.83 13.22
CA LEU A 56 14.21 1.86 11.85
C LEU A 56 15.73 1.95 11.79
N SER A 57 16.33 2.84 12.59
CA SER A 57 17.79 2.97 12.67
C SER A 57 18.45 1.68 13.16
N SER A 58 17.85 1.01 14.12
CA SER A 58 18.38 -0.24 14.70
C SER A 58 18.29 -1.40 13.70
N ARG A 59 17.15 -1.51 12.99
CA ARG A 59 16.95 -2.47 11.89
C ARG A 59 17.99 -2.27 10.79
N ALA A 60 18.25 -1.02 10.39
CA ALA A 60 19.24 -0.69 9.37
C ALA A 60 20.67 -1.08 9.79
N ARG A 61 21.09 -0.77 11.02
CA ARG A 61 22.42 -1.17 11.54
C ARG A 61 22.59 -2.68 11.53
N ARG A 62 21.60 -3.42 12.03
CA ARG A 62 21.63 -4.89 12.03
C ARG A 62 21.78 -5.46 10.62
N LEU A 63 21.12 -4.87 9.62
CA LEU A 63 21.26 -5.29 8.22
C LEU A 63 22.67 -5.04 7.67
N LEU A 64 23.35 -3.99 8.12
CA LEU A 64 24.74 -3.71 7.75
C LEU A 64 25.71 -4.66 8.45
N GLU A 65 25.46 -5.05 9.69
CA GLU A 65 26.27 -6.03 10.43
C GLU A 65 26.19 -7.43 9.82
N LEU A 66 25.00 -7.84 9.38
CA LEU A 66 24.75 -9.17 8.82
C LEU A 66 25.27 -9.36 7.40
N LYS A 67 25.68 -8.28 6.72
CA LYS A 67 25.97 -8.31 5.29
C LYS A 67 27.33 -7.69 5.00
N PRO A 68 28.28 -8.44 4.42
CA PRO A 68 29.66 -7.98 4.25
C PRO A 68 29.76 -6.76 3.32
N GLU A 69 30.91 -6.10 3.36
CA GLU A 69 31.23 -5.00 2.44
C GLU A 69 30.86 -5.36 0.99
N GLY A 70 30.07 -4.50 0.35
CA GLY A 70 29.59 -4.71 -1.01
C GLY A 70 28.26 -5.46 -1.14
N PHE A 71 27.50 -5.69 -0.06
CA PHE A 71 26.12 -6.20 -0.17
C PHE A 71 25.17 -5.18 -0.81
N LEU A 72 25.25 -3.91 -0.39
CA LEU A 72 24.54 -2.81 -1.04
C LEU A 72 25.41 -2.28 -2.18
N ARG A 73 25.40 -2.99 -3.31
CA ARG A 73 26.12 -2.53 -4.51
C ARG A 73 25.39 -1.34 -5.12
N GLY A 74 26.02 -0.17 -5.10
CA GLY A 74 25.53 1.04 -5.77
C GLY A 74 25.54 2.27 -4.87
N LYS A 75 25.32 3.44 -5.47
CA LYS A 75 25.11 4.70 -4.73
C LYS A 75 23.61 4.89 -4.53
N LEU A 76 23.18 5.11 -3.29
CA LEU A 76 21.81 5.56 -3.01
C LEU A 76 21.60 6.90 -3.73
N ARG A 77 20.54 6.96 -4.55
CA ARG A 77 20.12 8.20 -5.21
C ARG A 77 18.76 8.60 -4.65
N VAL A 78 18.69 9.84 -4.20
CA VAL A 78 17.45 10.50 -3.81
C VAL A 78 17.15 11.55 -4.86
N SER A 79 15.93 11.54 -5.39
CA SER A 79 15.49 12.50 -6.40
C SER A 79 14.04 12.87 -6.15
N PHE A 80 13.70 14.14 -6.34
CA PHE A 80 12.32 14.58 -6.41
C PHE A 80 11.73 14.18 -7.76
N VAL A 81 10.53 13.60 -7.75
CA VAL A 81 9.81 13.18 -8.95
C VAL A 81 8.42 13.81 -8.91
N PHE A 82 8.01 14.41 -10.03
CA PHE A 82 6.70 15.02 -10.20
C PHE A 82 6.00 14.36 -11.39
N GLY A 83 4.71 14.08 -11.26
CA GLY A 83 3.90 13.50 -12.32
C GLY A 83 2.75 12.66 -11.79
N ASP A 84 2.02 12.06 -12.73
CA ASP A 84 0.93 11.14 -12.43
C ASP A 84 1.47 9.86 -11.76
N VAL A 85 0.93 9.54 -10.58
CA VAL A 85 1.40 8.40 -9.76
C VAL A 85 1.20 7.07 -10.47
N SER A 86 0.09 6.89 -11.19
CA SER A 86 -0.19 5.65 -11.93
C SER A 86 0.87 5.42 -13.01
N ASN A 87 1.22 6.47 -13.75
CA ASN A 87 2.28 6.42 -14.76
C ASN A 87 3.66 6.17 -14.15
N ILE A 88 3.94 6.76 -12.98
CA ILE A 88 5.20 6.55 -12.26
C ILE A 88 5.31 5.09 -11.78
N LEU A 89 4.27 4.55 -11.16
CA LEU A 89 4.26 3.17 -10.64
C LEU A 89 4.28 2.12 -11.77
N ALA A 90 3.67 2.42 -12.92
CA ALA A 90 3.71 1.54 -14.09
C ALA A 90 5.05 1.57 -14.84
N SER A 91 5.91 2.56 -14.59
CA SER A 91 7.15 2.73 -15.36
C SER A 91 8.27 1.77 -14.92
N SER A 92 8.82 1.05 -15.88
CA SER A 92 10.02 0.21 -15.67
C SER A 92 11.24 1.01 -15.22
N LYS A 93 11.27 2.33 -15.47
CA LYS A 93 12.32 3.26 -15.03
C LYS A 93 12.51 3.26 -13.51
N TYR A 94 11.42 3.11 -12.76
CA TYR A 94 11.44 3.16 -11.29
C TYR A 94 11.35 1.77 -10.65
N ARG A 95 11.59 0.70 -11.44
CA ARG A 95 11.59 -0.66 -10.90
C ARG A 95 12.56 -0.77 -9.72
N TYR A 96 12.06 -1.32 -8.61
CA TYR A 96 12.77 -1.43 -7.32
C TYR A 96 13.07 -0.12 -6.58
N SER A 97 12.52 1.02 -7.03
CA SER A 97 12.63 2.27 -6.30
C SER A 97 11.67 2.29 -5.11
N THR A 98 12.11 2.88 -3.99
CA THR A 98 11.24 3.21 -2.87
C THR A 98 10.70 4.61 -3.06
N PHE A 99 9.37 4.75 -3.02
CA PHE A 99 8.72 6.05 -3.03
C PHE A 99 8.36 6.46 -1.60
N GLN A 100 8.81 7.62 -1.20
CA GLN A 100 8.35 8.27 0.02
C GLN A 100 7.37 9.36 -0.39
N VAL A 101 6.11 9.17 -0.02
CA VAL A 101 5.04 10.13 -0.30
C VAL A 101 4.65 10.83 0.99
N ALA A 102 4.55 12.15 0.95
CA ALA A 102 3.78 12.90 1.93
C ALA A 102 2.35 12.96 1.38
N SER A 103 1.59 11.89 1.56
CA SER A 103 0.22 11.79 1.03
C SER A 103 -0.79 12.35 2.02
N GLN A 104 -1.89 12.89 1.50
CA GLN A 104 -3.12 13.16 2.26
C GLN A 104 -3.85 11.88 2.72
N LEU A 105 -3.33 10.71 2.33
CA LEU A 105 -3.72 9.40 2.84
C LEU A 105 -2.59 8.79 3.68
N ASN A 106 -1.73 9.61 4.26
CA ASN A 106 -0.79 9.17 5.29
C ASN A 106 -1.60 8.72 6.53
N CYS A 107 -1.00 7.92 7.40
CA CYS A 107 -1.58 7.42 8.66
C CYS A 107 -1.90 8.53 9.69
N LEU A 108 -1.97 9.78 9.25
CA LEU A 108 -2.10 11.01 10.01
C LEU A 108 -3.24 11.89 9.49
N GLU A 109 -3.78 11.63 8.29
CA GLU A 109 -4.94 12.33 7.77
C GLU A 109 -6.18 11.45 7.95
N PHE A 110 -6.80 11.66 9.11
CA PHE A 110 -8.04 11.02 9.53
C PHE A 110 -9.18 12.01 9.41
N MET A 111 -10.38 11.52 9.06
CA MET A 111 -11.61 12.33 8.99
C MET A 111 -11.98 12.98 10.34
N GLY A 112 -11.41 12.48 11.45
CA GLY A 112 -11.57 13.07 12.76
C GLY A 112 -10.63 12.46 13.81
N PRO A 113 -10.62 13.01 15.04
CA PRO A 113 -9.71 12.58 16.11
C PRO A 113 -9.96 11.15 16.64
N TYR A 114 -11.00 10.47 16.15
CA TYR A 114 -11.39 9.14 16.59
C TYR A 114 -11.07 8.03 15.58
N SER A 115 -10.69 8.36 14.35
CA SER A 115 -10.30 7.34 13.38
C SER A 115 -8.92 6.78 13.71
N ARG A 116 -8.75 5.49 13.47
CA ARG A 116 -7.50 4.77 13.73
C ARG A 116 -6.90 4.28 12.42
N PRO A 117 -5.57 4.07 12.34
CA PRO A 117 -4.95 3.45 11.18
C PRO A 117 -5.63 2.14 10.76
N GLU A 118 -6.15 1.36 11.73
CA GLU A 118 -6.81 0.07 11.51
C GLU A 118 -8.17 0.20 10.79
N ASP A 119 -8.79 1.38 10.83
CA ASP A 119 -10.06 1.64 10.13
C ASP A 119 -9.84 1.83 8.61
N GLY A 120 -8.58 1.93 8.18
CA GLY A 120 -8.20 2.05 6.78
C GLY A 120 -8.66 3.36 6.13
N VAL A 121 -8.72 3.36 4.79
CA VAL A 121 -9.08 4.56 4.00
C VAL A 121 -10.54 4.56 3.54
N ALA A 122 -11.29 3.48 3.75
CA ALA A 122 -12.70 3.40 3.35
C ALA A 122 -13.55 4.51 4.00
N PRO A 123 -13.38 4.86 5.30
CA PRO A 123 -14.10 5.98 5.91
C PRO A 123 -13.79 7.36 5.30
N ILE A 124 -12.65 7.50 4.61
CA ILE A 124 -12.23 8.75 3.96
C ILE A 124 -13.03 9.01 2.67
N LEU A 125 -13.52 7.96 2.02
CA LEU A 125 -14.21 8.05 0.72
C LEU A 125 -15.75 8.17 0.84
N GLY A 126 -16.31 7.95 2.03
CA GLY A 126 -17.76 7.97 2.29
C GLY A 126 -18.25 9.15 3.15
N GLY A 127 -17.40 10.14 3.43
CA GLY A 127 -17.76 11.29 4.27
C GLY A 127 -18.63 12.30 3.55
N ASP A 128 -19.89 12.40 3.98
CA ASP A 128 -20.78 13.53 3.68
C ASP A 128 -20.15 14.81 4.24
N TRP A 129 -19.94 15.83 3.39
CA TRP A 129 -19.45 17.15 3.81
C TRP A 129 -20.61 17.94 4.43
N GLY A 130 -20.95 17.58 5.68
CA GLY A 130 -21.80 18.39 6.55
C GLY A 130 -21.06 19.59 7.11
#